data_AF-A0A3D1Q6U2-F1
#
_entry.id   AF-A0A3D1Q6U2-F1
#
_cell.length_a   1.000
_cell.length_b   1.000
_cell.length_c   1.000
_cell.angle_alpha   90.00
_cell.angle_beta   90.00
_cell.angle_gamma   90.00
#
_symmetry.space_group_name_H-M   'P 1'
#
loop_
_entity.id
_entity.type
_entity.pdbx_description
1 polymer ?
#
loop_
_entity_poly.entity_id
_entity_poly.type
_entity_poly.pdbx_seq_one_letter_code
_entity_poly.pdbx_strand_id
1 'polypeptide(L)'
;FISFHQDGRTLYPGSGFVEENGGPLAYGTTINIPLSPRTTDEGILFVLDNLVMPILEEFKPDLVVNSAGQDNHYSDPLANMCFTAQGYARLNQ
;
A
#
# COMPACT_ATOMS: atom_id res chain seq x y z
N PHE A 1 -6.92 -7.07 -5.68
CA PHE A 1 -5.83 -6.99 -4.69
C PHE A 1 -5.15 -5.64 -4.85
N ILE A 2 -4.97 -4.91 -3.76
CA ILE A 2 -4.29 -3.61 -3.77
C ILE A 2 -3.24 -3.65 -2.65
N SER A 3 -2.01 -3.26 -2.95
CA SER A 3 -0.93 -3.23 -1.97
C SER A 3 -0.08 -1.98 -2.15
N PHE A 4 0.02 -1.16 -1.10
CA PHE A 4 1.10 -0.20 -0.96
C PHE A 4 2.16 -0.78 -0.02
N HIS A 5 3.42 -0.67 -0.40
CA HIS A 5 4.55 -1.29 0.31
C HIS A 5 5.84 -0.54 -0.03
N GLN A 6 6.88 -0.72 0.78
CA GLN A 6 8.20 -0.20 0.39
C GLN A 6 8.67 -0.90 -0.88
N ASP A 7 9.21 -0.13 -1.81
CA ASP A 7 9.65 -0.60 -3.11
C ASP A 7 10.59 -1.82 -3.02
N GLY A 8 10.24 -2.88 -3.75
CA GLY A 8 10.97 -4.15 -3.78
C GLY A 8 12.44 -4.02 -4.18
N ARG A 9 12.86 -2.95 -4.87
CA ARG A 9 14.30 -2.69 -5.14
C ARG A 9 15.09 -2.41 -3.87
N THR A 10 14.41 -2.07 -2.78
CA THR A 10 15.02 -1.62 -1.51
C THR A 10 14.64 -2.47 -0.30
N LEU A 11 13.70 -3.41 -0.44
CA LEU A 11 13.25 -4.28 0.64
C LEU A 11 12.86 -5.67 0.13
N TYR A 12 12.96 -6.66 1.00
CA TYR A 12 12.32 -7.97 0.78
C TYR A 12 10.83 -7.79 0.45
N PRO A 13 10.23 -8.59 -0.46
CA PRO A 13 10.79 -9.77 -1.13
C PRO A 13 11.51 -9.51 -2.46
N GLY A 14 11.64 -8.25 -2.90
CA GLY A 14 12.18 -7.97 -4.24
C GLY A 14 11.16 -8.05 -5.38
N SER A 15 9.86 -7.97 -5.07
CA SER A 15 8.74 -7.96 -6.03
C SER A 15 7.72 -6.88 -5.67
N GLY A 16 6.59 -6.84 -6.39
CA GLY A 16 5.55 -5.83 -6.19
C GLY A 16 5.75 -4.61 -7.10
N PHE A 17 6.29 -4.82 -8.30
CA PHE A 17 6.45 -3.74 -9.27
C PHE A 17 5.12 -3.35 -9.91
N VAL A 18 5.07 -2.13 -10.47
CA VAL A 18 3.86 -1.55 -11.09
C VAL A 18 3.42 -2.35 -12.32
N GLU A 19 4.30 -3.14 -12.92
CA GLU A 19 4.00 -3.98 -14.07
C GLU A 19 3.34 -5.32 -13.67
N GLU A 20 3.40 -5.70 -12.40
CA GLU A 20 2.83 -6.96 -11.86
C GLU A 20 1.31 -6.84 -11.64
N ASN A 21 0.56 -6.77 -12.74
CA ASN A 21 -0.86 -6.36 -12.75
C ASN A 21 -1.88 -7.52 -12.82
N GLY A 22 -1.49 -8.71 -12.36
CA GLY A 22 -2.35 -9.90 -12.36
C GLY A 22 -2.12 -10.82 -13.56
N GLY A 23 -2.70 -12.02 -13.51
CA GLY A 23 -2.51 -13.06 -14.53
C GLY A 23 -3.33 -12.83 -15.82
N PRO A 24 -3.17 -13.69 -16.85
CA PRO A 24 -3.79 -13.50 -18.16
C PRO A 24 -5.33 -13.33 -18.15
N LEU A 25 -6.02 -13.94 -17.19
CA LEU A 25 -7.49 -13.86 -17.04
C LEU A 25 -7.92 -12.89 -15.92
N ALA A 26 -6.97 -12.13 -15.38
CA ALA A 26 -7.16 -11.28 -14.21
C ALA A 26 -6.34 -9.98 -14.31
N TYR A 27 -6.03 -9.55 -15.54
CA TYR A 27 -5.26 -8.34 -15.78
C TYR A 27 -6.00 -7.11 -15.23
N GLY A 28 -5.28 -6.25 -14.51
CA GLY A 28 -5.83 -5.07 -13.83
C GLY A 28 -6.49 -5.37 -12.48
N THR A 29 -6.46 -6.61 -12.00
CA THR A 29 -7.05 -6.98 -10.70
C THR A 29 -6.03 -7.01 -9.55
N THR A 30 -4.75 -6.89 -9.86
CA THR A 30 -3.65 -6.67 -8.90
C THR A 30 -3.09 -5.28 -9.15
N ILE A 31 -3.02 -4.47 -8.09
CA ILE A 31 -2.48 -3.12 -8.14
C ILE A 31 -1.39 -3.03 -7.07
N ASN A 32 -0.15 -2.89 -7.51
CA ASN A 32 1.00 -2.68 -6.64
C ASN A 32 1.43 -1.21 -6.66
N ILE A 33 1.66 -0.66 -5.48
CA ILE A 33 2.00 0.75 -5.26
C ILE A 33 3.32 0.79 -4.49
N PRO A 34 4.47 0.62 -5.18
CA PRO A 34 5.77 0.65 -4.54
C PRO A 34 6.10 2.09 -4.09
N LEU A 35 6.42 2.24 -2.81
CA LEU A 35 6.74 3.50 -2.17
C LEU A 35 8.23 3.61 -1.87
N SER A 36 8.79 4.80 -2.03
CA SER A 36 10.20 5.03 -1.70
C SER A 36 10.45 4.86 -0.20
N PRO A 37 11.67 4.44 0.20
CA PRO A 37 12.07 4.51 1.60
C PRO A 37 11.84 5.91 2.17
N ARG A 38 11.45 5.96 3.44
CA ARG A 38 11.12 7.14 4.24
C ARG A 38 9.83 7.85 3.83
N THR A 39 8.96 7.22 3.04
CA THR A 39 7.60 7.75 2.86
C THR A 39 6.91 7.87 4.21
N THR A 40 6.32 9.05 4.44
CA THR A 40 5.68 9.46 5.70
C THR A 40 4.17 9.29 5.63
N ASP A 41 3.49 9.70 6.70
CA ASP A 41 2.02 9.80 6.76
C ASP A 41 1.41 10.48 5.54
N GLU A 42 1.97 11.60 5.10
CA GLU A 42 1.48 12.37 3.95
C GLU A 42 1.44 11.52 2.68
N GLY A 43 2.51 10.79 2.37
CA GLY A 43 2.58 9.99 1.15
C GLY A 43 1.65 8.78 1.18
N ILE A 44 1.53 8.11 2.33
CA ILE A 44 0.61 6.96 2.47
C ILE A 44 -0.85 7.42 2.39
N LEU A 45 -1.21 8.50 3.10
CA LEU A 45 -2.57 9.04 3.06
C LEU A 45 -2.92 9.61 1.68
N PHE A 46 -1.98 10.25 0.99
CA PHE A 46 -2.19 10.71 -0.39
C PHE A 46 -2.56 9.55 -1.32
N VAL A 47 -1.84 8.42 -1.24
CA VAL A 47 -2.12 7.22 -2.02
C VAL A 47 -3.48 6.64 -1.68
N LEU A 48 -3.82 6.60 -0.39
CA LEU A 48 -5.13 6.11 0.06
C LEU A 48 -6.25 6.95 -0.57
N ASP A 49 -6.20 8.27 -0.40
CA ASP A 49 -7.26 9.20 -0.79
C ASP A 49 -7.38 9.36 -2.31
N ASN A 50 -6.26 9.35 -3.04
CA ASN A 50 -6.24 9.70 -4.46
C ASN A 50 -6.13 8.48 -5.41
N LEU A 51 -5.94 7.28 -4.87
CA LEU A 51 -5.83 6.07 -5.68
C LEU A 51 -6.66 4.91 -5.12
N VAL A 52 -6.46 4.53 -3.86
CA VAL A 52 -7.13 3.34 -3.30
C VAL A 52 -8.64 3.57 -3.17
N MET A 53 -9.05 4.67 -2.54
CA MET A 53 -10.47 4.97 -2.32
C MET A 53 -11.26 5.11 -3.64
N PRO A 54 -10.78 5.87 -4.65
CA PRO A 54 -11.43 5.91 -5.96
C PRO A 54 -11.59 4.54 -6.62
N ILE A 55 -10.57 3.67 -6.53
CA ILE A 55 -10.64 2.31 -7.09
C ILE A 55 -11.71 1.47 -6.37
N LEU A 56 -11.80 1.57 -5.04
CA LEU A 56 -12.84 0.86 -4.28
C LEU A 56 -14.25 1.37 -4.64
N GLU A 57 -14.41 2.67 -4.83
CA GLU A 57 -15.68 3.28 -5.27
C GLU A 57 -16.12 2.80 -6.66
N GLU A 58 -15.18 2.64 -7.58
CA GLU A 58 -15.44 2.11 -8.93
C GLU A 58 -15.72 0.60 -8.89
N PHE A 59 -14.89 -0.15 -8.17
CA PHE A 59 -14.95 -1.62 -8.11
C PHE A 59 -16.19 -2.13 -7.36
N LYS A 60 -16.67 -1.38 -6.36
CA LYS A 60 -17.84 -1.70 -5.53
C LYS A 60 -17.79 -3.11 -4.93
N PRO A 61 -16.76 -3.43 -4.12
CA PRO A 61 -16.66 -4.75 -3.50
C PRO A 61 -17.79 -4.99 -2.49
N ASP A 62 -18.31 -6.22 -2.46
CA ASP A 62 -19.24 -6.66 -1.40
C ASP A 62 -18.55 -6.84 -0.04
N LEU A 63 -17.23 -7.11 -0.05
CA LEU A 63 -16.42 -7.32 1.14
C LEU A 63 -15.01 -6.76 0.94
N VAL A 64 -14.52 -6.05 1.96
CA VAL A 64 -13.14 -5.58 2.03
C VAL A 64 -12.40 -6.35 3.12
N VAL A 65 -11.22 -6.87 2.79
CA VAL A 65 -10.29 -7.49 3.75
C VAL A 65 -9.05 -6.61 3.82
N ASN A 66 -8.75 -6.08 5.00
CA ASN A 66 -7.60 -5.23 5.25
C ASN A 66 -6.49 -6.01 5.97
N SER A 67 -5.32 -6.13 5.34
CA SER A 67 -4.11 -6.65 5.98
C SER A 67 -3.36 -5.53 6.68
N ALA A 68 -3.65 -5.31 7.96
CA ALA A 68 -3.12 -4.20 8.75
C ALA A 68 -1.78 -4.53 9.44
N GLY A 69 -0.71 -4.71 8.66
CA GLY A 69 0.66 -4.78 9.18
C GLY A 69 1.14 -3.44 9.75
N GLN A 70 2.12 -3.46 10.66
CA GLN A 70 2.67 -2.26 11.31
C GLN A 70 4.18 -2.06 11.12
N ASP A 71 4.81 -2.87 10.27
CA ASP A 71 6.25 -2.81 9.99
C ASP A 71 6.66 -1.51 9.27
N ASN A 72 5.70 -0.77 8.70
CA ASN A 72 5.92 0.55 8.12
C ASN A 72 6.00 1.69 9.17
N HIS A 73 5.82 1.39 10.47
CA HIS A 73 6.00 2.38 11.53
C HIS A 73 7.46 2.86 11.59
N TYR A 74 7.70 4.15 11.83
CA TYR A 74 9.05 4.73 11.80
C TYR A 74 10.04 4.14 12.82
N SER A 75 9.55 3.45 13.84
CA SER A 75 10.38 2.80 14.87
C SER A 75 10.55 1.30 14.65
N ASP A 76 9.93 0.73 13.62
CA ASP A 76 10.07 -0.69 13.31
C ASP A 76 11.43 -0.96 12.65
N PRO A 77 12.14 -2.05 13.01
CA PRO A 77 13.46 -2.33 12.48
C PRO A 77 13.47 -3.05 11.12
N LEU A 78 12.32 -3.50 10.61
CA LEU A 78 12.23 -4.33 9.40
C LEU A 78 12.14 -3.50 8.13
N ALA A 79 11.29 -2.47 8.10
CA ALA A 79 11.15 -1.57 6.96
C ALA A 79 11.85 -0.24 7.19
N ASN A 80 12.06 0.52 6.10
CA ASN A 80 12.64 1.86 6.12
C ASN A 80 11.56 2.91 5.83
N MET A 81 10.37 2.79 6.43
CA MET A 81 9.26 3.72 6.26
C MET A 81 9.18 4.71 7.44
N CYS A 82 8.43 5.79 7.29
CA CYS A 82 8.31 6.83 8.32
C CYS A 82 6.85 7.09 8.70
N PHE A 83 6.03 6.03 8.75
CA PHE A 83 4.63 6.14 9.16
C PHE A 83 4.52 6.24 10.68
N THR A 84 3.58 7.03 11.18
CA THR A 84 3.42 7.28 12.62
C THR A 84 2.14 6.67 13.18
N ALA A 85 2.07 6.57 14.51
CA ALA A 85 0.82 6.25 15.22
C ALA A 85 -0.37 7.14 14.81
N GLN A 86 -0.12 8.42 14.50
CA GLN A 86 -1.16 9.35 14.03
C GLN A 86 -1.57 9.04 12.59
N GLY A 87 -0.62 8.63 11.75
CA GLY A 87 -0.89 8.12 10.41
C GLY A 87 -1.86 6.93 10.45
N TYR A 88 -1.61 5.93 11.30
CA TYR A 88 -2.53 4.79 11.46
C TYR A 88 -3.91 5.23 11.94
N ALA A 89 -3.98 6.17 12.89
CA ALA A 89 -5.25 6.67 13.38
C ALA A 89 -6.07 7.35 12.27
N ARG A 90 -5.42 8.09 11.36
CA ARG A 90 -6.05 8.72 10.20
C ARG A 90 -6.45 7.73 9.11
N LEU A 91 -5.65 6.69 8.89
CA LEU A 91 -5.92 5.65 7.88
C LEU A 91 -7.18 4.82 8.19
N ASN A 92 -7.56 4.71 9.46
CA ASN A 92 -8.72 3.93 9.92
C ASN A 92 -9.98 4.76 10.18
N GLN A 93 -10.03 6.00 9.70
CA GLN A 93 -11.25 6.83 9.75
C GLN A 93 -12.13 6.57 8.53
#